data_AF-A0A814LW77-F1
#
_entry.id   AF-A0A814LW77-F1
#
_cell.length_a   1.000
_cell.length_b   1.000
_cell.length_c   1.000
_cell.angle_alpha   90.00
_cell.angle_beta   90.00
_cell.angle_gamma   90.00
#
_symmetry.space_group_name_H-M   'P 1'
#
loop_
_entity.id
_entity.type
_entity.pdbx_description
1 polymer ?
#
loop_
_entity_poly.entity_id
_entity_poly.type
_entity_poly.pdbx_seq_one_letter_code
_entity_poly.pdbx_strand_id
1 'polypeptide(L)'
;MRSIQTRFPHPKSRSWTRLHPNGKSEARIDHILINGKWLNSIRNVRAYNIVELNSDHRIVSAKLSVSLRAPKQNKSKRIKFDWNKLKTNSVLQAQFNIELQNRYEILRNVNTDHGIQTKYDNFITSIQDTTVKLIGKTTRKKRKNWASTTTIDLLEKRNSAKSKFKQQPSRENKKHWHILKNQLDESYNNDKINFLEDKLEQLKQAMVSNHLRTTWSLTDEISEKRTSYSTSKIKRKCGTKINSTNDLMHEWKTYFEE
;
A
#
# COMPACT_ATOMS: atom_id res chain seq x y z
N MET A 1 0.89 -34.59 -1.30
CA MET A 1 1.14 -33.26 -1.91
C MET A 1 1.93 -33.45 -3.21
N ARG A 2 1.82 -32.57 -4.21
CA ARG A 2 2.54 -32.70 -5.49
C ARG A 2 3.43 -31.49 -5.75
N SER A 3 4.63 -31.71 -6.30
CA SER A 3 5.45 -30.63 -6.86
C SER A 3 4.77 -30.06 -8.10
N ILE A 4 4.49 -28.76 -8.10
CA ILE A 4 3.67 -28.11 -9.14
C ILE A 4 4.51 -27.49 -10.26
N GLN A 5 5.82 -27.44 -10.08
CA GLN A 5 6.73 -26.71 -10.95
C GLN A 5 7.13 -27.50 -12.21
N THR A 6 6.68 -28.75 -12.34
CA THR A 6 6.69 -29.51 -13.60
C THR A 6 5.49 -29.19 -14.50
N ARG A 7 4.39 -28.65 -13.95
CA ARG A 7 3.20 -28.28 -14.74
C ARG A 7 3.37 -27.01 -15.58
N PHE A 8 4.39 -26.21 -15.27
CA PHE A 8 4.67 -24.94 -15.92
C PHE A 8 6.05 -25.01 -16.56
N PRO A 9 6.15 -25.41 -17.85
CA PRO A 9 7.43 -25.48 -18.53
C PRO A 9 8.04 -24.09 -18.66
N HIS A 10 9.32 -23.97 -18.33
CA HIS A 10 10.09 -22.74 -18.40
C HIS A 10 11.46 -23.00 -19.04
N PRO A 11 12.09 -21.98 -19.65
CA PRO A 11 13.45 -22.08 -20.16
C PRO A 11 14.42 -22.54 -19.05
N LYS A 12 15.49 -23.25 -19.42
CA LYS A 12 16.51 -23.75 -18.48
C LYS A 12 17.09 -22.63 -17.60
N SER A 13 17.23 -21.43 -18.14
CA SER A 13 17.69 -20.24 -17.39
C SER A 13 16.78 -19.85 -16.21
N ARG A 14 15.53 -20.32 -16.16
CA ARG A 14 14.52 -20.07 -15.12
C ARG A 14 14.08 -21.34 -14.37
N SER A 15 14.70 -22.48 -14.62
CA SER A 15 14.32 -23.76 -14.00
C SER A 15 15.07 -24.05 -12.70
N TRP A 16 16.31 -23.58 -12.57
CA TRP A 16 17.12 -23.80 -11.37
C TRP A 16 16.78 -22.82 -10.25
N THR A 17 16.94 -23.29 -9.02
CA THR A 17 16.65 -22.54 -7.79
C THR A 17 17.87 -22.38 -6.90
N ARG A 18 18.91 -23.20 -7.09
CA ARG A 18 20.20 -23.09 -6.41
C ARG A 18 21.38 -23.22 -7.38
N LEU A 19 22.42 -22.44 -7.14
CA LEU A 19 23.73 -22.60 -7.77
C LEU A 19 24.68 -23.27 -6.76
N HIS A 20 25.38 -24.33 -7.15
CA HIS A 20 26.35 -24.97 -6.25
C HIS A 20 27.53 -24.04 -5.93
N PRO A 21 28.25 -24.26 -4.81
CA PRO A 21 29.41 -23.44 -4.43
C PRO A 21 30.51 -23.36 -5.50
N ASN A 22 30.58 -24.35 -6.39
CA ASN A 22 31.49 -24.38 -7.53
C ASN A 22 31.15 -23.36 -8.64
N GLY A 23 29.99 -22.70 -8.56
CA GLY A 23 29.52 -21.70 -9.52
C GLY A 23 29.13 -22.24 -10.90
N LYS A 24 29.17 -23.56 -11.11
CA LYS A 24 28.98 -24.21 -12.42
C LYS A 24 27.76 -25.13 -12.44
N SER A 25 27.48 -25.79 -11.33
CA SER A 25 26.39 -26.76 -11.26
C SER A 25 25.11 -26.07 -10.77
N GLU A 26 24.02 -26.27 -11.49
CA GLU A 26 22.70 -25.72 -11.16
C GLU A 26 21.80 -26.84 -10.64
N ALA A 27 21.04 -26.57 -9.58
CA ALA A 27 20.10 -27.52 -9.01
C ALA A 27 18.72 -26.88 -8.81
N ARG A 28 17.69 -27.74 -8.82
CA ARG A 28 16.30 -27.36 -8.49
C ARG A 28 15.92 -28.12 -7.23
N ILE A 29 16.13 -27.49 -6.08
CA ILE A 29 15.87 -28.10 -4.76
C ILE A 29 14.75 -27.40 -4.00
N ASP A 30 14.42 -26.16 -4.38
CA ASP A 30 13.33 -25.41 -3.79
C ASP A 30 12.03 -25.71 -4.53
N HIS A 31 11.05 -26.24 -3.80
CA HIS A 31 9.76 -26.62 -4.36
C HIS A 31 8.62 -26.00 -3.57
N ILE A 32 7.61 -25.51 -4.29
CA ILE A 32 6.32 -25.17 -3.70
C ILE A 32 5.44 -26.41 -3.80
N LEU A 33 4.91 -26.85 -2.66
CA LEU A 33 3.97 -27.97 -2.58
C LEU A 33 2.56 -27.43 -2.36
N ILE A 34 1.58 -28.03 -3.04
CA ILE A 34 0.17 -27.69 -2.86
C ILE A 34 -0.68 -28.95 -2.61
N ASN A 35 -1.80 -28.77 -1.91
CA ASN A 35 -2.85 -29.77 -1.87
C ASN A 35 -3.52 -29.89 -3.25
N GLY A 36 -3.77 -31.13 -3.69
CA GLY A 36 -4.38 -31.43 -5.00
C GLY A 36 -5.71 -30.70 -5.24
N LYS A 37 -6.49 -30.41 -4.17
CA LYS A 37 -7.75 -29.66 -4.30
C LYS A 37 -7.58 -28.24 -4.88
N TRP A 38 -6.40 -27.64 -4.73
CA TRP A 38 -6.08 -26.29 -5.24
C TRP A 38 -5.25 -26.32 -6.51
N LEU A 39 -5.05 -27.49 -7.11
CA LEU A 39 -4.17 -27.64 -8.27
C LEU A 39 -4.62 -26.78 -9.46
N ASN A 40 -5.94 -26.63 -9.64
CA ASN A 40 -6.55 -25.79 -10.68
C ASN A 40 -6.49 -24.28 -10.37
N SER A 41 -6.20 -23.90 -9.12
CA SER A 41 -6.04 -22.50 -8.73
C SER A 41 -4.65 -21.95 -9.06
N ILE A 42 -3.67 -22.80 -9.37
CA ILE A 42 -2.32 -22.34 -9.71
C ILE A 42 -2.28 -21.91 -11.17
N ARG A 43 -1.74 -20.72 -11.41
CA ARG A 43 -1.60 -20.13 -12.74
C ARG A 43 -0.16 -20.14 -13.26
N ASN A 44 0.83 -20.13 -12.38
CA ASN A 44 2.24 -20.21 -12.76
C ASN A 44 3.12 -20.56 -11.55
N VAL A 45 4.28 -21.17 -11.79
CA VAL A 45 5.31 -21.39 -10.77
C VAL A 45 6.68 -21.21 -11.40
N ARG A 46 7.46 -20.25 -10.92
CA ARG A 46 8.76 -19.90 -11.53
C ARG A 46 9.82 -19.52 -10.51
N ALA A 47 11.07 -19.82 -10.85
CA ALA A 47 12.24 -19.20 -10.22
C ALA A 47 12.54 -17.86 -10.90
N TYR A 48 12.85 -16.83 -10.11
CA TYR A 48 13.28 -15.53 -10.63
C TYR A 48 14.79 -15.53 -10.85
N ASN A 49 15.20 -15.19 -12.07
CA ASN A 49 16.61 -15.00 -12.44
C ASN A 49 17.03 -13.53 -12.54
N ILE A 50 16.09 -12.59 -12.39
CA ILE A 50 16.32 -11.14 -12.47
C ILE A 50 16.67 -10.55 -11.09
N VAL A 51 16.15 -11.16 -10.02
CA VAL A 51 16.37 -10.67 -8.66
C VAL A 51 17.66 -11.25 -8.13
N GLU A 52 18.63 -10.39 -7.85
CA GLU A 52 19.86 -10.80 -7.19
C GLU A 52 19.70 -10.80 -5.68
N LEU A 53 19.45 -11.98 -5.13
CA LEU A 53 19.71 -12.25 -3.73
C LEU A 53 21.20 -12.51 -3.60
N ASN A 54 21.88 -11.94 -2.61
CA ASN A 54 23.27 -12.28 -2.28
C ASN A 54 23.34 -13.69 -1.62
N SER A 55 22.67 -14.66 -2.23
CA SER A 55 22.53 -16.06 -1.84
C SER A 55 22.77 -16.92 -3.08
N ASP A 56 23.17 -18.17 -2.85
CA ASP A 56 23.22 -19.22 -3.87
C ASP A 56 21.81 -19.69 -4.29
N HIS A 57 20.76 -19.27 -3.57
CA HIS A 57 19.36 -19.54 -3.89
C HIS A 57 18.67 -18.40 -4.68
N ARG A 58 17.70 -18.79 -5.50
CA ARG A 58 16.77 -17.90 -6.20
C ARG A 58 15.39 -17.92 -5.55
N ILE A 59 14.67 -16.82 -5.71
CA ILE A 59 13.27 -16.74 -5.29
C ILE A 59 12.42 -17.65 -6.17
N VAL A 60 11.74 -18.61 -5.56
CA VAL A 60 10.67 -19.39 -6.20
C VAL A 60 9.33 -18.77 -5.83
N SER A 61 8.47 -18.57 -6.83
CA SER A 61 7.14 -18.00 -6.62
C SER A 61 6.07 -18.82 -7.32
N ALA A 62 4.89 -18.90 -6.70
CA ALA A 62 3.69 -19.40 -7.32
C ALA A 62 2.68 -18.26 -7.50
N LYS A 63 2.05 -18.19 -8.66
CA LYS A 63 0.90 -17.32 -8.92
C LYS A 63 -0.37 -18.14 -8.74
N LEU A 64 -1.20 -17.75 -7.78
CA LEU A 64 -2.47 -18.42 -7.48
C LEU A 64 -3.65 -17.50 -7.86
N SER A 65 -4.76 -18.12 -8.23
CA SER A 65 -6.03 -17.49 -8.55
C SER A 65 -7.12 -18.33 -7.89
N VAL A 66 -7.74 -17.76 -6.86
CA VAL A 66 -8.81 -18.41 -6.11
C VAL A 66 -10.11 -17.68 -6.40
N SER A 67 -11.14 -18.41 -6.79
CA SER A 67 -12.50 -17.89 -6.88
C SER A 67 -13.17 -18.12 -5.52
N LEU A 68 -13.32 -17.06 -4.74
CA LEU A 68 -14.07 -17.11 -3.49
C LEU A 68 -15.42 -16.45 -3.73
N ARG A 69 -16.49 -17.04 -3.21
CA ARG A 69 -17.79 -16.37 -3.11
C ARG A 69 -17.64 -15.24 -2.10
N ALA A 70 -17.23 -14.07 -2.58
CA ALA A 70 -17.28 -12.84 -1.80
C ALA A 70 -18.69 -12.25 -1.95
N PRO A 71 -19.27 -11.65 -0.89
CA PRO A 71 -20.44 -10.80 -1.08
C PRO A 71 -20.09 -9.76 -2.14
N LYS A 72 -21.03 -9.48 -3.06
CA LYS A 72 -20.87 -8.36 -3.99
C LYS A 72 -20.70 -7.12 -3.13
N GLN A 73 -19.46 -6.66 -2.97
CA GLN A 73 -19.22 -5.35 -2.42
C GLN A 73 -19.90 -4.40 -3.39
N ASN A 74 -20.91 -3.67 -2.92
CA ASN A 74 -21.42 -2.52 -3.65
C ASN A 74 -20.23 -1.60 -3.86
N LYS A 75 -19.60 -1.70 -5.04
CA LYS A 75 -18.53 -0.81 -5.48
C LYS A 75 -19.18 0.52 -5.81
N SER A 76 -19.83 1.15 -4.83
CA SER A 76 -19.89 2.58 -4.78
C SER A 76 -18.43 3.01 -4.80
N LYS A 77 -17.95 3.42 -5.97
CA LYS A 77 -16.66 4.09 -6.12
C LYS A 77 -16.87 5.43 -5.44
N ARG A 78 -16.83 5.45 -4.10
CA ARG A 78 -16.90 6.69 -3.34
C ARG A 78 -15.68 7.51 -3.76
N ILE A 79 -15.93 8.49 -4.63
CA ILE A 79 -14.89 9.39 -5.12
C ILE A 79 -14.47 10.20 -3.90
N LYS A 80 -13.21 10.05 -3.50
CA LYS A 80 -12.62 10.89 -2.47
C LYS A 80 -12.04 12.11 -3.17
N PHE A 81 -12.47 13.29 -2.76
CA PHE A 81 -11.93 14.56 -3.24
C PHE A 81 -10.88 15.09 -2.28
N ASP A 82 -9.90 15.82 -2.81
CA ASP A 82 -8.80 16.36 -2.03
C ASP A 82 -9.15 17.71 -1.39
N TRP A 83 -10.07 17.68 -0.43
CA TRP A 83 -10.55 18.87 0.30
C TRP A 83 -9.44 19.66 1.00
N ASN A 84 -8.28 19.05 1.24
CA ASN A 84 -7.12 19.76 1.80
C ASN A 84 -6.61 20.86 0.88
N LYS A 85 -6.82 20.76 -0.44
CA LYS A 85 -6.46 21.82 -1.39
C LYS A 85 -7.23 23.11 -1.10
N LEU A 86 -8.52 23.01 -0.75
CA LEU A 86 -9.32 24.18 -0.37
C LEU A 86 -8.85 24.78 0.95
N LYS A 87 -8.40 23.96 1.91
CA LYS A 87 -7.90 24.45 3.20
C LYS A 87 -6.57 25.21 3.08
N THR A 88 -5.74 24.84 2.10
CA THR A 88 -4.37 25.34 1.97
C THR A 88 -4.20 26.43 0.91
N ASN A 89 -5.11 26.53 -0.05
CA ASN A 89 -5.03 27.47 -1.16
C ASN A 89 -6.21 28.44 -1.13
N SER A 90 -5.96 29.67 -0.70
CA SER A 90 -6.96 30.75 -0.60
C SER A 90 -7.52 31.16 -1.96
N VAL A 91 -6.70 31.15 -3.02
CA VAL A 91 -7.13 31.47 -4.38
C VAL A 91 -8.13 30.42 -4.89
N LEU A 92 -7.81 29.14 -4.68
CA LEU A 92 -8.70 28.04 -5.03
C LEU A 92 -10.02 28.11 -4.25
N GLN A 93 -9.96 28.53 -2.97
CA GLN A 93 -11.15 28.72 -2.16
C GLN A 93 -12.08 29.80 -2.72
N ALA A 94 -11.52 30.96 -3.09
CA ALA A 94 -12.29 32.03 -3.71
C ALA A 94 -12.91 31.57 -5.05
N GLN A 95 -12.11 30.93 -5.91
CA GLN A 95 -12.59 30.37 -7.19
C GLN A 95 -13.71 29.34 -6.99
N PHE A 96 -13.57 28.49 -5.98
CA PHE A 96 -14.58 27.49 -5.65
C PHE A 96 -15.89 28.11 -5.21
N ASN A 97 -15.84 29.15 -4.37
CA ASN A 97 -17.04 29.85 -3.92
C ASN A 97 -17.77 30.53 -5.08
N ILE A 98 -17.04 31.25 -5.94
CA ILE A 98 -17.61 31.92 -7.12
C ILE A 98 -18.25 30.90 -8.05
N GLU A 99 -17.54 29.82 -8.36
CA GLU A 99 -18.02 28.80 -9.28
C GLU A 99 -19.24 28.04 -8.70
N LEU A 100 -19.23 27.75 -7.39
CA LEU A 100 -20.36 27.12 -6.71
C LEU A 100 -21.60 28.03 -6.74
N GLN A 101 -21.41 29.32 -6.45
CA GLN A 101 -22.48 30.31 -6.48
C GLN A 101 -23.07 30.43 -7.88
N ASN A 102 -22.24 30.60 -8.91
CA ASN A 102 -22.69 30.69 -10.31
C ASN A 102 -23.49 29.45 -10.73
N ARG A 103 -23.03 28.25 -10.39
CA ARG A 103 -23.76 27.00 -10.69
C ARG A 103 -25.10 26.94 -9.97
N TYR A 104 -25.11 27.25 -8.68
CA TYR A 104 -26.31 27.13 -7.87
C TYR A 104 -27.37 28.17 -8.25
N GLU A 105 -26.96 29.39 -8.60
CA GLU A 105 -27.88 30.44 -9.08
C GLU A 105 -28.62 30.02 -10.35
N ILE A 106 -27.93 29.39 -11.30
CA ILE A 106 -28.57 28.84 -12.51
C ILE A 106 -29.61 27.77 -12.13
N LEU A 107 -29.25 26.80 -11.29
CA LEU A 107 -30.17 25.73 -10.87
C LEU A 107 -31.32 26.22 -9.99
N ARG A 108 -31.12 27.30 -9.25
CA ARG A 108 -32.16 27.95 -8.44
C ARG A 108 -33.20 28.65 -9.32
N ASN A 109 -32.76 29.32 -10.38
CA ASN A 109 -33.63 30.10 -11.27
C ASN A 109 -34.44 29.21 -12.24
N VAL A 110 -33.91 28.03 -12.60
CA VAL A 110 -34.62 27.07 -13.47
C VAL A 110 -35.73 26.30 -12.71
N ASN A 111 -35.61 26.16 -11.38
CA ASN A 111 -36.45 25.28 -10.56
C ASN A 111 -37.30 26.03 -9.53
N THR A 112 -37.99 27.11 -9.93
CA THR A 112 -38.80 27.93 -9.01
C THR A 112 -40.00 27.19 -8.40
N ASP A 113 -40.44 26.06 -8.97
CA ASP A 113 -41.68 25.35 -8.62
C ASP A 113 -41.49 23.92 -8.07
N HIS A 114 -40.36 23.66 -7.41
CA HIS A 114 -40.05 22.34 -6.85
C HIS A 114 -39.91 22.31 -5.33
N GLY A 115 -40.30 21.18 -4.73
CA GLY A 115 -40.26 20.92 -3.29
C GLY A 115 -38.86 20.97 -2.68
N ILE A 116 -38.80 20.96 -1.34
CA ILE A 116 -37.55 21.10 -0.54
C ILE A 116 -36.48 20.08 -0.97
N GLN A 117 -36.90 18.84 -1.31
CA GLN A 117 -35.99 17.78 -1.73
C GLN A 117 -35.22 18.15 -3.01
N THR A 118 -35.89 18.71 -4.02
CA THR A 118 -35.24 19.10 -5.28
C THR A 118 -34.24 20.24 -5.08
N LYS A 119 -34.56 21.20 -4.20
CA LYS A 119 -33.63 22.29 -3.85
C LYS A 119 -32.36 21.75 -3.18
N TYR A 120 -32.51 20.76 -2.30
CA TYR A 120 -31.39 20.08 -1.67
C TYR A 120 -30.55 19.28 -2.68
N ASP A 121 -31.20 18.53 -3.57
CA ASP A 121 -30.50 17.74 -4.60
C ASP A 121 -29.72 18.63 -5.58
N ASN A 122 -30.28 19.78 -5.96
CA ASN A 122 -29.59 20.78 -6.77
C ASN A 122 -28.34 21.35 -6.07
N PHE A 123 -28.43 21.59 -4.75
CA PHE A 123 -27.29 22.06 -3.96
C PHE A 123 -26.18 21.00 -3.90
N ILE A 124 -26.53 19.75 -3.61
CA ILE A 124 -25.58 18.63 -3.57
C ILE A 124 -24.91 18.45 -4.94
N THR A 125 -25.69 18.52 -6.02
CA THR A 125 -25.17 18.42 -7.41
C THR A 125 -24.21 19.56 -7.72
N SER A 126 -24.56 20.80 -7.36
CA SER A 126 -23.69 21.98 -7.55
C SER A 126 -22.35 21.82 -6.84
N ILE A 127 -22.35 21.31 -5.60
CA ILE A 127 -21.13 21.01 -4.86
C ILE A 127 -20.33 19.93 -5.58
N GLN A 128 -20.96 18.82 -5.96
CA GLN A 128 -20.27 17.69 -6.60
C GLN A 128 -19.59 18.12 -7.90
N ASP A 129 -20.29 18.84 -8.78
CA ASP A 129 -19.76 19.27 -10.07
C ASP A 129 -18.63 20.30 -9.91
N THR A 130 -18.78 21.24 -8.99
CA THR A 130 -17.73 22.23 -8.67
C THR A 130 -16.49 21.55 -8.10
N THR A 131 -16.69 20.55 -7.25
CA THR A 131 -15.61 19.74 -6.67
C THR A 131 -14.89 18.91 -7.73
N VAL A 132 -15.62 18.33 -8.68
CA VAL A 132 -15.04 17.61 -9.82
C VAL A 132 -14.23 18.55 -10.71
N LYS A 133 -14.73 19.76 -11.00
CA LYS A 133 -14.06 20.75 -11.85
C LYS A 133 -12.78 21.30 -11.23
N LEU A 134 -12.80 21.68 -9.95
CA LEU A 134 -11.72 22.49 -9.35
C LEU A 134 -10.77 21.70 -8.44
N ILE A 135 -11.27 20.75 -7.66
CA ILE A 135 -10.44 20.04 -6.65
C ILE A 135 -9.81 18.78 -7.25
N GLY A 136 -10.60 18.03 -8.01
CA GLY A 136 -10.23 16.74 -8.56
C GLY A 136 -10.16 15.63 -7.51
N LYS A 137 -9.91 14.40 -8.00
CA LYS A 137 -9.90 13.19 -7.16
C LYS A 137 -8.61 13.08 -6.36
N THR A 138 -8.71 12.61 -5.12
CA THR A 138 -7.54 12.25 -4.31
C THR A 138 -6.77 11.15 -5.01
N THR A 139 -5.50 11.41 -5.33
CA THR A 139 -4.58 10.38 -5.81
C THR A 139 -4.08 9.55 -4.64
N ARG A 140 -3.81 8.27 -4.89
CA ARG A 140 -3.19 7.42 -3.88
C ARG A 140 -1.79 7.96 -3.61
N LYS A 141 -1.54 8.45 -2.39
CA LYS A 141 -0.21 8.85 -1.97
C LYS A 141 0.75 7.68 -2.22
N LYS A 142 1.80 7.93 -3.01
CA LYS A 142 2.91 6.98 -3.12
C LYS A 142 3.56 6.89 -1.74
N ARG A 143 3.90 5.67 -1.32
CA ARG A 143 4.70 5.51 -0.10
C ARG A 143 6.03 6.23 -0.32
N LYS A 144 6.41 7.11 0.60
CA LYS A 144 7.72 7.76 0.56
C LYS A 144 8.78 6.66 0.59
N ASN A 145 9.73 6.71 -0.33
CA ASN A 145 10.88 5.83 -0.26
C ASN A 145 11.71 6.27 0.95
N TRP A 146 12.02 5.34 1.85
CA TRP A 146 12.85 5.63 3.01
C TRP A 146 14.34 5.60 2.65
N ALA A 147 14.70 4.94 1.55
CA ALA A 147 16.06 4.96 1.02
C ALA A 147 16.37 6.32 0.39
N SER A 148 17.51 6.89 0.77
CA SER A 148 18.04 8.14 0.26
C SER A 148 18.58 7.99 -1.17
N THR A 149 18.80 9.12 -1.85
CA THR A 149 19.41 9.14 -3.18
C THR A 149 20.82 8.57 -3.16
N THR A 150 21.60 8.86 -2.11
CA THR A 150 22.95 8.32 -1.91
C THR A 150 22.96 6.79 -1.84
N THR A 151 22.01 6.19 -1.12
CA THR A 151 21.86 4.73 -1.06
C THR A 151 21.46 4.12 -2.41
N ILE A 152 20.63 4.81 -3.19
CA ILE A 152 20.27 4.37 -4.55
C ILE A 152 21.50 4.40 -5.47
N ASP A 153 22.31 5.46 -5.42
CA ASP A 153 23.55 5.57 -6.20
C ASP A 153 24.56 4.48 -5.79
N LEU A 154 24.66 4.17 -4.48
CA LEU A 154 25.49 3.07 -3.99
C LEU A 154 25.00 1.71 -4.50
N LEU A 155 23.68 1.50 -4.60
CA LEU A 155 23.10 0.29 -5.16
C LEU A 155 23.49 0.12 -6.62
N GLU A 156 23.43 1.17 -7.42
CA GLU A 156 23.85 1.17 -8.82
C GLU A 156 25.34 0.86 -8.97
N LYS A 157 26.19 1.56 -8.20
CA LYS A 157 27.65 1.32 -8.17
C LYS A 157 27.97 -0.13 -7.80
N ARG A 158 27.31 -0.66 -6.76
CA ARG A 158 27.48 -2.06 -6.31
C ARG A 158 27.07 -3.04 -7.40
N ASN A 159 25.96 -2.80 -8.09
CA ASN A 159 25.47 -3.67 -9.16
C ASN A 159 26.43 -3.68 -10.36
N SER A 160 26.95 -2.51 -10.75
CA SER A 160 27.97 -2.39 -11.79
C SER A 160 29.26 -3.13 -11.41
N ALA A 161 29.74 -2.96 -10.17
CA ALA A 161 30.92 -3.68 -9.69
C ALA A 161 30.72 -5.20 -9.65
N LYS A 162 29.53 -5.68 -9.27
CA LYS A 162 29.20 -7.11 -9.27
C LYS A 162 29.14 -7.67 -10.69
N SER A 163 28.57 -6.92 -11.64
CA SER A 163 28.56 -7.28 -13.06
C SER A 163 30.00 -7.41 -13.59
N LYS A 164 30.87 -6.43 -13.28
CA LYS A 164 32.29 -6.45 -13.64
C LYS A 164 33.00 -7.67 -13.06
N PHE A 165 32.77 -8.01 -11.78
CA PHE A 165 33.34 -9.22 -11.17
C PHE A 165 32.85 -10.52 -11.85
N LYS A 166 31.58 -10.59 -12.27
CA LYS A 166 31.06 -11.75 -13.00
C LYS A 166 31.69 -11.92 -14.38
N GLN A 167 31.95 -10.80 -15.08
CA GLN A 167 32.59 -10.80 -16.39
C GLN A 167 34.10 -11.10 -16.29
N GLN A 168 34.75 -10.54 -15.26
CA GLN A 168 36.20 -10.64 -15.02
C GLN A 168 36.45 -11.03 -13.55
N PRO A 169 36.46 -12.34 -13.23
CA PRO A 169 36.69 -12.82 -11.86
C PRO A 169 38.15 -12.59 -11.42
N SER A 170 38.43 -11.43 -10.82
CA SER A 170 39.72 -11.10 -10.21
C SER A 170 39.59 -10.84 -8.70
N ARG A 171 40.69 -11.01 -7.96
CA ARG A 171 40.73 -10.73 -6.51
C ARG A 171 40.40 -9.26 -6.22
N GLU A 172 40.85 -8.36 -7.08
CA GLU A 172 40.61 -6.92 -7.00
C GLU A 172 39.13 -6.58 -7.24
N ASN A 173 38.53 -7.10 -8.32
CA ASN A 173 37.12 -6.88 -8.62
C ASN A 173 36.22 -7.45 -7.51
N LYS A 174 36.58 -8.61 -6.95
CA LYS A 174 35.90 -9.19 -5.79
C LYS A 174 35.98 -8.27 -4.57
N LYS A 175 37.19 -7.78 -4.23
CA LYS A 175 37.40 -6.86 -3.10
C LYS A 175 36.60 -5.57 -3.29
N HIS A 176 36.65 -4.96 -4.48
CA HIS A 176 35.92 -3.74 -4.78
C HIS A 176 34.39 -3.92 -4.65
N TRP A 177 33.85 -5.02 -5.18
CA TRP A 177 32.43 -5.35 -5.00
C TRP A 177 32.05 -5.53 -3.52
N HIS A 178 32.87 -6.23 -2.73
CA HIS A 178 32.60 -6.40 -1.30
C HIS A 178 32.64 -5.09 -0.51
N ILE A 179 33.56 -4.17 -0.84
CA ILE A 179 33.60 -2.84 -0.23
C ILE A 179 32.30 -2.08 -0.50
N LEU A 180 31.89 -2.00 -1.76
CA LEU A 180 30.64 -1.32 -2.15
C LEU A 180 29.40 -2.00 -1.55
N LYS A 181 29.41 -3.33 -1.40
CA LYS A 181 28.35 -4.06 -0.71
C LYS A 181 28.24 -3.63 0.76
N ASN A 182 29.36 -3.61 1.48
CA ASN A 182 29.35 -3.24 2.89
C ASN A 182 28.92 -1.77 3.08
N GLN A 183 29.41 -0.86 2.23
CA GLN A 183 28.97 0.54 2.22
C GLN A 183 27.46 0.68 1.95
N LEU A 184 26.94 -0.11 1.01
CA LEU A 184 25.50 -0.13 0.71
C LEU A 184 24.67 -0.66 1.91
N ASP A 185 25.11 -1.75 2.53
CA ASP A 185 24.43 -2.35 3.68
C ASP A 185 24.42 -1.36 4.87
N GLU A 186 25.53 -0.65 5.10
CA GLU A 186 25.63 0.43 6.10
C GLU A 186 24.72 1.63 5.76
N SER A 187 24.70 2.07 4.50
CA SER A 187 23.84 3.17 4.04
C SER A 187 22.36 2.85 4.22
N TYR A 188 21.94 1.62 3.93
CA TYR A 188 20.56 1.18 4.21
C TYR A 188 20.23 1.16 5.71
N ASN A 189 21.17 0.74 6.56
CA ASN A 189 20.96 0.78 8.01
C ASN A 189 20.80 2.22 8.50
N ASN A 190 21.66 3.14 8.04
CA ASN A 190 21.59 4.55 8.38
C ASN A 190 20.28 5.20 7.89
N ASP A 191 19.88 4.95 6.64
CA ASP A 191 18.59 5.43 6.11
C ASP A 191 17.40 4.91 6.93
N LYS A 192 17.46 3.64 7.36
CA LYS A 192 16.41 3.06 8.21
C LYS A 192 16.36 3.73 9.58
N ILE A 193 17.51 4.00 10.20
CA ILE A 193 17.61 4.73 11.47
C ILE A 193 17.03 6.14 11.29
N ASN A 194 17.52 6.90 10.30
CA ASN A 194 17.05 8.25 10.00
C ASN A 194 15.54 8.31 9.76
N PHE A 195 14.98 7.33 9.05
CA PHE A 195 13.54 7.22 8.82
C PHE A 195 12.75 6.99 10.11
N LEU A 196 13.27 6.17 11.03
CA LEU A 196 12.64 5.95 12.33
C LEU A 196 12.77 7.17 13.24
N GLU A 197 13.91 7.85 13.23
CA GLU A 197 14.14 9.09 13.97
C GLU A 197 13.20 10.22 13.51
N ASP A 198 13.06 10.44 12.19
CA ASP A 198 12.10 11.41 11.62
C ASP A 198 10.66 11.12 12.09
N LYS A 199 10.27 9.83 12.13
CA LYS A 199 8.97 9.43 12.65
C LYS A 199 8.80 9.68 14.14
N LEU A 200 9.85 9.42 14.94
CA LEU A 200 9.83 9.68 16.38
C LEU A 200 9.73 11.18 16.65
N GLU A 201 10.40 12.01 15.86
CA GLU A 201 10.32 13.46 15.97
C GLU A 201 8.92 13.97 15.61
N GLN A 202 8.33 13.48 14.52
CA GLN A 202 6.93 13.76 14.17
C GLN A 202 5.95 13.31 15.27
N LEU A 203 6.21 12.17 15.92
CA LEU A 203 5.42 11.67 17.03
C LEU A 203 5.49 12.61 18.23
N LYS A 204 6.70 13.08 18.60
CA LYS A 204 6.90 14.05 19.69
C LYS A 204 6.17 15.36 19.41
N GLN A 205 6.33 15.92 18.21
CA GLN A 205 5.66 17.17 17.82
C GLN A 205 4.13 17.03 17.83
N ALA A 206 3.60 15.91 17.34
CA ALA A 206 2.18 15.63 17.38
C ALA A 206 1.66 15.50 18.82
N MET A 207 2.45 14.91 19.74
CA MET A 207 2.10 14.80 21.15
C MET A 207 2.08 16.17 21.84
N VAL A 208 3.10 17.01 21.62
CA VAL A 208 3.15 18.39 22.13
C VAL A 208 1.98 19.23 21.60
N SER A 209 1.62 19.06 20.33
CA SER A 209 0.51 19.78 19.69
C SER A 209 -0.87 19.19 19.98
N ASN A 210 -0.95 18.18 20.87
CA ASN A 210 -2.17 17.42 21.20
C ASN A 210 -2.94 16.86 19.97
N HIS A 211 -2.21 16.49 18.92
CA HIS A 211 -2.76 15.90 17.70
C HIS A 211 -2.93 14.37 17.84
N LEU A 212 -3.82 13.96 18.75
CA LEU A 212 -4.03 12.55 19.15
C LEU A 212 -4.15 11.58 17.97
N ARG A 213 -4.90 11.95 16.92
CA ARG A 213 -5.06 11.09 15.73
C ARG A 213 -3.73 10.80 15.04
N THR A 214 -2.89 11.81 14.88
CA THR A 214 -1.58 11.69 14.26
C THR A 214 -0.65 10.86 15.15
N THR A 215 -0.68 11.09 16.46
CA THR A 215 0.09 10.34 17.46
C THR A 215 -0.21 8.84 17.41
N TRP A 216 -1.50 8.45 17.46
CA TRP A 216 -1.89 7.04 17.37
C TRP A 216 -1.56 6.43 16.01
N SER A 217 -1.75 7.17 14.91
CA SER A 217 -1.39 6.69 13.58
C SER A 217 0.11 6.40 13.45
N LEU A 218 0.97 7.27 13.97
CA LEU A 218 2.41 7.08 13.96
C LEU A 218 2.84 5.94 14.90
N THR A 219 2.19 5.80 16.05
CA THR A 219 2.44 4.70 17.01
C THR A 219 2.12 3.34 16.39
N ASP A 220 0.97 3.20 15.72
CA ASP A 220 0.59 1.99 15.00
C ASP A 220 1.56 1.69 13.86
N GLU A 221 2.04 2.72 13.17
CA GLU A 221 3.00 2.57 12.07
C GLU A 221 4.38 2.12 12.55
N ILE A 222 4.88 2.67 13.66
CA ILE A 222 6.17 2.30 14.26
C ILE A 222 6.10 0.91 14.89
N SER A 223 5.01 0.58 15.58
CA SER A 223 4.86 -0.70 16.27
C SER A 223 4.52 -1.87 15.35
N GLU A 224 4.32 -1.61 14.04
CA GLU A 224 3.83 -2.56 13.03
C GLU A 224 2.52 -3.27 13.41
N LYS A 225 1.86 -2.83 14.48
CA LYS A 225 0.58 -3.36 14.92
C LYS A 225 -0.47 -2.84 13.95
N ARG A 226 -0.94 -3.72 13.07
CA ARG A 226 -2.20 -3.49 12.39
C ARG A 226 -3.29 -3.54 13.45
N THR A 227 -3.70 -2.38 13.94
CA THR A 227 -4.90 -2.24 14.76
C THR A 227 -6.05 -2.91 13.99
N SER A 228 -6.41 -4.12 14.43
CA SER A 228 -7.60 -4.79 13.94
C SER A 228 -8.77 -4.00 14.49
N TYR A 229 -9.32 -3.11 13.65
CA TYR A 229 -10.63 -2.50 13.88
C TYR A 229 -11.69 -3.58 13.64
N SER A 230 -11.68 -4.62 14.48
CA SER A 230 -12.82 -5.52 14.55
C SER A 230 -13.91 -4.77 15.31
N THR A 231 -15.05 -4.61 14.66
CA THR A 231 -16.31 -4.12 15.23
C THR A 231 -16.77 -4.93 16.45
N SER A 232 -16.17 -6.09 16.70
CA SER A 232 -16.50 -7.04 17.77
C SER A 232 -16.07 -6.63 19.19
N LYS A 233 -15.53 -5.43 19.41
CA LYS A 233 -15.15 -4.95 20.75
C LYS A 233 -16.29 -4.32 21.54
N ILE A 234 -17.40 -3.96 20.89
CA ILE A 234 -18.56 -3.38 21.56
C ILE A 234 -19.46 -4.53 22.01
N LYS A 235 -19.72 -4.57 23.32
CA LYS A 235 -20.65 -5.50 23.96
C LYS A 235 -21.87 -4.72 24.41
N ARG A 236 -23.03 -5.39 24.42
CA ARG A 236 -24.24 -4.85 25.05
C ARG A 236 -24.05 -4.69 26.56
N LYS A 237 -24.93 -3.95 27.22
CA LYS A 237 -25.01 -3.87 28.71
C LYS A 237 -25.05 -5.25 29.38
N CYS A 238 -25.67 -6.25 28.73
CA CYS A 238 -25.71 -7.65 29.18
C CYS A 238 -24.45 -8.49 28.86
N GLY A 239 -23.39 -7.89 28.33
CA GLY A 239 -22.12 -8.56 28.03
C GLY A 239 -22.07 -9.36 26.72
N THR A 240 -23.18 -9.44 25.96
CA THR A 240 -23.23 -10.15 24.67
C THR A 240 -22.52 -9.37 23.55
N LYS A 241 -21.92 -10.10 22.61
CA LYS A 241 -21.21 -9.50 21.46
C LYS A 241 -22.19 -9.02 20.39
N ILE A 242 -21.88 -7.88 19.78
CA ILE A 242 -22.62 -7.34 18.65
C ILE A 242 -21.99 -7.85 17.35
N ASN A 243 -22.77 -8.59 16.56
CA ASN A 243 -22.29 -9.28 15.35
C ASN A 243 -22.78 -8.65 14.04
N SER A 244 -23.67 -7.65 14.09
CA SER A 244 -24.17 -6.96 12.90
C SER A 244 -24.14 -5.44 13.06
N THR A 245 -24.05 -4.74 11.93
CA THR A 245 -24.05 -3.27 11.88
C THR A 245 -25.39 -2.68 12.34
N ASN A 246 -26.49 -3.38 12.08
CA ASN A 246 -27.83 -2.95 12.49
C ASN A 246 -28.00 -3.06 14.00
N ASP A 247 -27.53 -4.16 14.60
CA ASP A 247 -27.54 -4.33 16.05
C ASP A 247 -26.67 -3.27 16.74
N LEU A 248 -25.55 -2.90 16.12
CA LEU A 248 -24.70 -1.84 16.63
C LEU A 248 -25.40 -0.48 16.60
N MET A 249 -26.09 -0.14 15.50
CA MET A 249 -26.87 1.10 15.40
C MET A 249 -28.00 1.14 16.43
N HIS A 250 -28.68 0.01 16.66
CA HIS A 250 -29.72 -0.08 17.67
C HIS A 250 -29.16 0.13 19.07
N GLU A 251 -28.04 -0.50 19.43
CA GLU A 251 -27.40 -0.33 20.73
C GLU A 251 -26.99 1.14 20.98
N TRP A 252 -26.42 1.79 19.96
CA TRP A 252 -26.08 3.22 20.05
C TRP A 252 -27.32 4.09 20.24
N LYS A 253 -28.42 3.80 19.54
CA LYS A 253 -29.69 4.50 19.71
C LYS A 253 -30.18 4.38 21.15
N THR A 254 -30.23 3.16 21.69
CA THR A 254 -30.65 2.91 23.07
C THR A 254 -29.76 3.61 24.10
N TYR A 255 -28.43 3.61 23.91
CA TYR A 255 -27.49 4.27 24.81
C TYR A 255 -27.68 5.79 24.90
N PHE A 256 -28.09 6.46 23.82
CA PHE A 256 -28.33 7.91 23.81
C PHE A 256 -29.79 8.28 24.12
N GLU A 257 -30.68 7.29 24.25
CA GLU A 257 -32.07 7.47 24.72
C GLU A 257 -32.20 7.23 26.23
N GLU A 258 -31.28 6.45 26.85
CA GLU A 258 -31.06 6.41 28.32
C GLU A 258 -30.35 7.68 28.81
#